data_AF-A0A233HD35-F1
#
_entry.id   AF-A0A233HD35-F1
#
_cell.length_a   1.000
_cell.length_b   1.000
_cell.length_c   1.000
_cell.angle_alpha   90.00
_cell.angle_beta   90.00
_cell.angle_gamma   90.00
#
_symmetry.space_group_name_H-M   'P 1'
#
loop_
_entity.id
_entity.type
_entity.pdbx_description
1 polymer ?
#
loop_
_entity_poly.entity_id
_entity_poly.type
_entity_poly.pdbx_seq_one_letter_code
_entity_poly.pdbx_strand_id
1 'polypeptide(L)' 'MNDPIISISEPADIGDQETLREYALRKEAECNELRERVAILREAISETCMMSDAEKVSENLANALLV' A
#
# COMPACT_ATOMS: atom_id res chain seq x y z
N MET A 1 16.59 -34.64 20.62
CA MET A 1 16.09 -33.25 20.66
C MET A 1 14.94 -33.23 19.68
N ASN A 2 13.71 -32.99 20.13
CA ASN A 2 12.58 -32.81 19.23
C ASN A 2 12.58 -31.32 18.87
N ASP A 3 12.93 -31.00 17.63
CA ASP A 3 12.77 -29.64 17.13
C ASP A 3 11.29 -29.26 17.20
N PRO A 4 10.94 -28.08 17.73
CA PRO A 4 9.56 -27.62 17.71
C PRO A 4 9.13 -27.46 16.24
N ILE A 5 8.08 -28.19 15.86
CA ILE A 5 7.44 -28.03 14.55
C ILE A 5 6.77 -26.65 14.56
N ILE A 6 7.45 -25.65 14.01
CA ILE A 6 6.86 -24.34 13.73
C ILE A 6 6.00 -24.54 12.48
N SER A 7 4.70 -24.77 12.69
CA SER A 7 3.72 -24.73 11.60
C SER A 7 3.38 -23.27 11.34
N ILE A 8 3.84 -22.76 10.20
CA ILE A 8 3.40 -21.47 9.68
C ILE A 8 2.05 -21.72 8.99
N SER A 9 1.01 -21.05 9.47
CA SER A 9 -0.31 -21.11 8.85
C SER A 9 -0.28 -20.47 7.47
N GLU A 10 -0.94 -21.09 6.50
CA GLU A 10 -1.10 -20.48 5.17
C GLU A 10 -1.95 -19.20 5.27
N PRO A 11 -1.63 -18.16 4.47
CA PRO A 11 -2.42 -16.94 4.46
C PRO A 11 -3.86 -17.21 4.02
N ALA A 12 -4.83 -16.57 4.68
CA ALA A 12 -6.25 -16.78 4.37
C ALA A 12 -6.67 -16.28 2.98
N ASP A 13 -5.85 -15.45 2.34
CA ASP A 13 -6.09 -14.83 1.03
C ASP A 13 -5.10 -15.30 -0.05
N ILE A 14 -4.41 -16.42 0.18
CA ILE A 14 -3.62 -17.09 -0.86
C ILE A 14 -4.56 -17.73 -1.88
N GLY A 15 -4.22 -17.63 -3.16
CA GLY A 15 -5.02 -18.27 -4.21
C GLY A 15 -4.90 -19.80 -4.18
N ASP A 16 -5.96 -20.51 -4.60
CA ASP A 16 -6.02 -21.99 -4.60
C ASP A 16 -4.88 -22.69 -5.37
N GLN A 17 -4.20 -21.98 -6.27
CA GLN A 17 -3.07 -22.47 -7.07
C GLN A 17 -1.80 -21.62 -6.89
N GLU A 18 -1.80 -20.72 -5.92
CA GLU A 18 -0.70 -19.80 -5.65
C GLU A 18 0.26 -20.44 -4.64
N THR A 19 1.54 -20.55 -5.02
CA THR A 19 2.58 -20.96 -4.07
C THR A 19 2.85 -19.86 -3.04
N LEU A 20 3.36 -20.21 -1.85
CA LEU A 20 3.77 -19.22 -0.85
C LEU A 20 4.77 -18.18 -1.40
N ARG A 21 5.60 -18.57 -2.38
CA ARG A 21 6.54 -17.65 -3.04
C ARG A 21 5.81 -16.65 -3.94
N GLU A 22 4.86 -17.12 -4.74
CA GLU A 22 4.05 -16.25 -5.62
C GLU A 22 3.21 -15.29 -4.79
N TYR A 23 2.61 -15.79 -3.70
CA TYR A 23 1.91 -14.96 -2.72
C TYR A 23 2.82 -13.84 -2.17
N ALA A 24 4.03 -14.20 -1.72
CA ALA A 24 4.96 -13.22 -1.16
C ALA A 24 5.33 -12.14 -2.20
N LEU A 25 5.58 -12.53 -3.45
CA LEU A 25 5.91 -11.59 -4.53
C LEU A 25 4.71 -10.67 -4.87
N ARG A 26 3.50 -11.22 -4.91
CA ARG A 26 2.28 -10.43 -5.13
C ARG A 26 2.06 -9.43 -4.00
N LYS A 27 2.18 -9.87 -2.74
CA LYS A 27 2.06 -8.97 -1.58
C LYS A 27 3.15 -7.92 -1.50
N GLU A 28 4.36 -8.24 -1.92
CA GLU A 28 5.43 -7.26 -2.07
C GLU A 28 5.07 -6.20 -3.12
N ALA A 29 4.55 -6.61 -4.29
CA ALA A 29 4.09 -5.69 -5.32
C ALA A 29 2.93 -4.80 -4.83
N GLU A 30 1.91 -5.37 -4.20
CA GLU A 30 0.79 -4.65 -3.58
C GLU A 30 1.30 -3.63 -2.54
N CYS A 31 2.25 -4.02 -1.70
CA CYS A 31 2.86 -3.12 -0.71
C CYS A 31 3.63 -1.97 -1.36
N ASN A 32 4.35 -2.23 -2.45
CA ASN A 32 5.10 -1.20 -3.16
C ASN A 32 4.17 -0.19 -3.84
N GLU A 33 3.10 -0.65 -4.48
CA GLU A 33 2.07 0.23 -5.05
C GLU A 33 1.41 1.10 -3.97
N LEU A 34 1.09 0.52 -2.81
CA LEU A 34 0.55 1.27 -1.68
C LEU A 34 1.54 2.30 -1.12
N ARG A 35 2.84 1.97 -1.05
CA ARG A 35 3.88 2.92 -0.62
C ARG A 35 3.98 4.11 -1.57
N GLU A 36 3.90 3.87 -2.89
CA GLU A 36 3.91 4.92 -3.89
C GLU A 36 2.69 5.84 -3.76
N ARG A 37 1.48 5.27 -3.62
CA ARG A 37 0.26 6.05 -3.37
C ARG A 37 0.37 6.91 -2.11
N VAL A 38 0.86 6.34 -1.01
CA VAL A 38 1.07 7.08 0.24
C VAL A 38 2.08 8.21 0.06
N ALA A 39 3.15 8.01 -0.72
CA ALA A 39 4.12 9.06 -1.00
C ALA A 39 3.48 10.24 -1.74
N ILE A 40 2.69 9.96 -2.79
CA ILE A 40 1.95 10.98 -3.56
C ILE A 40 0.99 11.76 -2.65
N LEU A 41 0.20 11.06 -1.84
CA LEU A 41 -0.74 11.70 -0.92
C LEU A 41 -0.03 12.59 0.10
N ARG A 42 1.12 12.15 0.63
CA ARG A 42 1.92 12.94 1.57
C ARG A 42 2.47 14.21 0.91
N GLU A 43 2.92 14.12 -0.32
CA GLU A 43 3.40 15.27 -1.10
C GLU A 43 2.26 16.26 -1.36
N ALA A 44 1.11 15.79 -1.84
CA ALA A 44 -0.07 16.63 -2.09
C ALA A 44 -0.55 17.35 -0.82
N ILE A 45 -0.58 16.66 0.33
CA ILE A 45 -0.90 17.27 1.62
C ILE A 45 0.13 18.35 1.99
N SER A 46 1.42 18.08 1.79
CA SER A 46 2.49 19.05 2.07
C SER A 46 2.37 20.31 1.22
N GLU A 47 2.10 20.16 -0.08
CA GLU A 47 1.92 21.28 -1.00
C GLU A 47 0.69 22.12 -0.64
N THR A 48 -0.43 21.45 -0.38
CA THR A 48 -1.70 22.13 -0.04
C THR A 48 -1.64 22.89 1.28
N CYS A 49 -0.87 22.42 2.27
CA CYS A 49 -0.62 23.17 3.50
C CYS A 49 0.06 24.53 3.28
N MET A 50 0.78 24.71 2.17
CA MET A 50 1.46 25.96 1.81
C MET A 50 0.60 26.88 0.94
N MET A 51 -0.59 26.44 0.54
CA MET A 51 -1.50 27.18 -0.32
C MET A 51 -2.46 28.04 0.50
N SER A 52 -2.72 29.26 0.04
CA SER A 52 -3.68 30.19 0.65
C SER A 52 -5.06 30.17 -0.02
N ASP A 53 -5.19 29.49 -1.15
CA ASP A 53 -6.40 29.43 -1.98
C ASP A 53 -7.16 28.12 -1.69
N ALA A 54 -8.31 28.25 -1.03
CA ALA A 54 -9.12 27.11 -0.59
C ALA A 54 -9.70 26.29 -1.75
N GLU A 55 -9.99 26.91 -2.90
CA GLU A 55 -10.50 26.19 -4.07
C GLU A 55 -9.41 25.31 -4.67
N LYS A 56 -8.21 25.87 -4.84
CA LYS A 56 -7.06 25.11 -5.36
C LYS A 56 -6.59 24.02 -4.40
N VAL A 57 -6.68 24.25 -3.08
CA VAL A 57 -6.43 23.20 -2.07
C VAL A 57 -7.39 22.03 -2.27
N SER A 58 -8.69 22.33 -2.43
CA SER A 58 -9.72 21.31 -2.61
C SER A 58 -9.52 20.52 -3.90
N GLU A 59 -9.19 21.20 -5.00
CA GLU A 59 -8.89 20.57 -6.29
C GLU A 59 -7.64 19.66 -6.21
N ASN A 60 -6.55 20.14 -5.61
CA ASN A 60 -5.31 19.36 -5.47
C ASN A 60 -5.51 18.10 -4.61
N LEU A 61 -6.25 18.20 -3.50
CA LEU A 61 -6.56 17.03 -2.67
C LEU A 61 -7.48 16.04 -3.40
N ALA A 62 -8.48 16.52 -4.13
CA ALA A 62 -9.36 15.66 -4.92
C ALA A 62 -8.59 14.90 -6.01
N ASN A 63 -7.67 15.58 -6.72
CA ASN A 63 -6.84 14.96 -7.74
C ASN A 63 -5.88 13.91 -7.16
N ALA A 64 -5.30 14.16 -5.99
CA ALA A 64 -4.39 13.21 -5.33
C ALA A 64 -5.10 11.92 -4.86
N LEU A 65 -6.41 11.98 -4.59
CA LEU A 65 -7.22 10.82 -4.18
C LEU A 65 -7.66 9.92 -5.35
N LEU A 66 -7.48 10.37 -6.60
CA LEU A 66 -7.84 9.62 -7.81
C LEU A 66 -6.71 8.72 -8.35
N VAL A 67 -5.55 8.71 -7.68
CA VAL A 67 -4.33 7.95 -8.02
C VAL A 67 -4.20 6.71 -7.14
#